data_AF-A0A7V2HCX8-F1
#
_entry.id   AF-A0A7V2HCX8-F1
#
_cell.length_a   1.000
_cell.length_b   1.000
_cell.length_c   1.000
_cell.angle_alpha   90.00
_cell.angle_beta   90.00
_cell.angle_gamma   90.00
#
_symmetry.space_group_name_H-M   'P 1'
#
loop_
_entity.id
_entity.type
_entity.pdbx_description
1 polymer ?
#
loop_
_entity_poly.entity_id
_entity_poly.type
_entity_poly.pdbx_seq_one_letter_code
_entity_poly.pdbx_strand_id
1 'polypeptide(L)'
;GYIRTAGVYDNFVFHVEVRFPDRGNSGVLIYVQKDEVWPRGVECQLYQSHMGRIFPIQGAYLEGGEMIHENAKPAGEWNTYEVYSEEGRVATVLNGVLIGIGANADPRIGYICLQSEGAKAEFRNIKVRRHAPSHILWPKGQR
;
A
#
# COMPACT_ATOMS: atom_id res chain seq x y z
N GLY A 1 14.06 8.18 -0.34
CA GLY A 1 14.52 6.89 0.24
C GLY A 1 13.37 6.26 1.01
N TYR A 2 13.58 5.17 1.72
CA TYR A 2 12.51 4.53 2.50
C TYR A 2 13.05 3.84 3.75
N ILE A 3 12.17 3.63 4.73
CA ILE A 3 12.39 2.64 5.79
C ILE A 3 11.61 1.38 5.43
N ARG A 4 12.06 0.21 5.88
CA ARG A 4 11.37 -1.05 5.60
C ARG A 4 11.25 -1.96 6.80
N THR A 5 10.35 -2.91 6.70
CA THR A 5 10.24 -4.02 7.64
C THR A 5 11.53 -4.86 7.67
N ALA A 6 11.82 -5.46 8.83
CA ALA A 6 12.93 -6.41 8.97
C ALA A 6 12.67 -7.73 8.22
N GLY A 7 11.40 -8.16 8.15
CA GLY A 7 10.98 -9.39 7.45
C GLY A 7 10.22 -9.11 6.15
N VAL A 8 10.04 -10.16 5.35
CA VAL A 8 9.26 -10.17 4.10
C VAL A 8 7.86 -10.75 4.31
N TYR A 9 6.88 -10.26 3.56
CA TYR A 9 5.46 -10.58 3.71
C TYR A 9 4.83 -10.90 2.36
N ASP A 10 3.95 -11.89 2.36
CA ASP A 10 3.09 -12.29 1.25
C ASP A 10 1.63 -11.96 1.59
N ASN A 11 1.02 -12.65 2.55
CA ASN A 11 -0.35 -12.44 3.01
C ASN A 11 -0.36 -11.63 4.30
N PHE A 12 -0.93 -10.43 4.24
CA PHE A 12 -0.91 -9.51 5.36
C PHE A 12 -2.01 -8.46 5.30
N VAL A 13 -2.29 -7.90 6.48
CA VAL A 13 -2.90 -6.59 6.60
C VAL A 13 -1.86 -5.65 7.19
N PHE A 14 -1.53 -4.59 6.46
CA PHE A 14 -0.67 -3.52 6.91
C PHE A 14 -1.54 -2.31 7.22
N HIS A 15 -1.37 -1.75 8.41
CA HIS A 15 -2.13 -0.61 8.89
C HIS A 15 -1.15 0.51 9.23
N VAL A 16 -1.48 1.73 8.81
CA VAL A 16 -0.74 2.94 9.17
C VAL A 16 -1.70 4.13 9.27
N GLU A 17 -1.47 4.98 10.26
CA GLU A 17 -2.05 6.32 10.24
C GLU A 17 -1.03 7.29 9.67
N VAL A 18 -1.45 8.09 8.69
CA VAL A 18 -0.60 9.05 7.99
C VAL A 18 -1.21 10.44 8.02
N ARG A 19 -0.35 11.44 8.23
CA ARG A 19 -0.68 12.86 8.08
C ARG A 19 0.39 13.55 7.26
N PHE A 20 -0.05 14.39 6.33
CA PHE A 20 0.80 15.36 5.66
C PHE A 20 0.45 16.76 6.19
N PRO A 21 1.36 17.49 6.85
CA PRO A 21 1.10 18.86 7.30
C PRO A 21 0.75 19.81 6.15
N ASP A 22 1.36 19.58 4.98
CA ASP A 22 1.16 20.34 3.74
C ASP A 22 0.92 19.36 2.57
N ARG A 23 0.85 19.87 1.33
CA ARG A 23 0.84 19.00 0.14
C ARG A 23 2.11 18.16 0.12
N GLY A 24 1.96 16.85 -0.03
CA GLY A 24 3.09 15.93 -0.02
C GLY A 24 2.82 14.62 -0.75
N ASN A 25 3.90 13.89 -0.98
CA ASN A 25 3.88 12.56 -1.57
C ASN A 25 4.66 11.57 -0.70
N SER A 26 4.18 10.33 -0.69
CA SER A 26 4.80 9.16 -0.07
C SER A 26 4.11 7.93 -0.63
N GLY A 27 4.52 6.75 -0.19
CA GLY A 27 3.91 5.49 -0.58
C GLY A 27 4.16 4.41 0.45
N VAL A 28 3.23 3.46 0.53
CA VAL A 28 3.50 2.14 1.10
C VAL A 28 3.98 1.25 -0.03
N LEU A 29 5.27 0.95 -0.08
CA LEU A 29 5.81 0.03 -1.06
C LEU A 29 5.67 -1.38 -0.49
N ILE A 30 5.11 -2.30 -1.26
CA ILE A 30 4.97 -3.70 -0.89
C ILE A 30 5.75 -4.57 -1.87
N TYR A 31 6.10 -5.77 -1.40
CA TYR A 31 6.86 -6.75 -2.18
C TYR A 31 8.23 -6.23 -2.66
N VAL A 32 8.86 -5.32 -1.92
CA VAL A 32 10.22 -4.86 -2.23
C VAL A 32 11.20 -6.03 -2.06
N GLN A 33 12.01 -6.32 -3.09
CA GLN A 33 12.88 -7.51 -3.10
C GLN A 33 14.24 -7.26 -2.44
N LYS A 34 14.82 -6.09 -2.68
CA LYS A 34 16.16 -5.71 -2.23
C LYS A 34 16.25 -4.21 -2.00
N ASP A 35 17.23 -3.80 -1.20
CA ASP A 35 17.48 -2.40 -0.90
C ASP A 35 18.17 -1.69 -2.08
N GLU A 36 17.47 -0.75 -2.70
CA GLU A 36 17.93 0.04 -3.83
C GLU A 36 17.39 1.46 -3.72
N VAL A 37 17.98 2.41 -4.45
CA VAL A 37 17.45 3.79 -4.50
C VAL A 37 16.00 3.80 -5.00
N TRP A 38 15.71 2.93 -5.97
CA TRP A 38 14.40 2.76 -6.56
C TRP A 38 14.15 1.26 -6.79
N PRO A 39 13.47 0.57 -5.86
CA PRO A 39 13.38 -0.88 -5.85
C PRO A 39 12.26 -1.42 -6.74
N ARG A 40 12.39 -2.68 -7.16
CA ARG A 40 11.27 -3.46 -7.72
C ARG A 40 10.26 -3.81 -6.64
N GLY A 41 8.98 -3.56 -6.92
CA GLY A 41 7.86 -3.83 -6.02
C GLY A 41 6.54 -3.24 -6.53
N VAL A 42 5.56 -3.09 -5.65
CA VAL A 42 4.29 -2.42 -5.94
C VAL A 42 4.14 -1.24 -4.98
N GLU A 43 3.71 -0.08 -5.47
CA GLU A 43 3.46 1.10 -4.66
C GLU A 43 1.95 1.25 -4.41
N CYS A 44 1.57 1.36 -3.14
CA CYS A 44 0.25 1.81 -2.70
C CYS A 44 0.35 3.30 -2.35
N GLN A 45 -0.21 4.14 -3.22
CA GLN A 45 -0.01 5.59 -3.27
C GLN A 45 -0.56 6.31 -2.04
N LEU A 46 0.24 7.22 -1.47
CA LEU A 46 -0.14 8.12 -0.37
C LEU A 46 -0.05 9.61 -0.75
N TYR A 47 -0.03 9.94 -2.04
CA TYR A 47 -0.14 11.33 -2.49
C TYR A 47 -1.33 12.03 -1.85
N GLN A 48 -1.09 13.12 -1.11
CA GLN A 48 -2.04 13.67 -0.13
C GLN A 48 -3.45 13.91 -0.69
N SER A 49 -3.57 14.34 -1.95
CA SER A 49 -4.86 14.60 -2.59
C SER A 49 -5.45 13.43 -3.39
N HIS A 50 -4.69 12.36 -3.64
CA HIS A 50 -5.14 11.18 -4.40
C HIS A 50 -4.51 9.90 -3.83
N MET A 51 -4.74 9.65 -2.54
CA MET A 51 -4.32 8.41 -1.89
C MET A 51 -5.15 7.25 -2.43
N GLY A 52 -4.54 6.11 -2.74
CA GLY A 52 -5.29 4.89 -3.07
C GLY A 52 -4.84 4.09 -4.27
N ARG A 53 -4.32 4.77 -5.30
CA ARG A 53 -3.83 4.10 -6.51
C ARG A 53 -2.76 3.07 -6.16
N ILE A 54 -2.78 1.94 -6.85
CA ILE A 54 -1.82 0.85 -6.71
C ILE A 54 -1.15 0.67 -8.06
N PHE A 55 0.18 0.67 -8.11
CA PHE A 55 0.87 0.51 -9.39
C PHE A 55 2.22 -0.20 -9.22
N PRO A 56 2.66 -0.96 -10.25
CA PRO A 56 3.94 -1.62 -10.21
C PRO A 56 5.07 -0.62 -10.40
N ILE A 57 6.20 -0.85 -9.73
CA ILE A 57 7.42 -0.08 -9.87
C ILE A 57 8.60 -0.99 -10.28
N GLN A 58 9.46 -0.49 -11.16
CA GLN A 58 10.68 -1.14 -11.65
C GLN A 58 10.51 -2.58 -12.15
N GLY A 59 9.76 -2.74 -13.24
CA GLY A 59 9.59 -4.05 -13.88
C GLY A 59 8.81 -5.06 -13.04
N ALA A 60 8.13 -4.60 -11.98
CA ALA A 60 7.03 -5.36 -11.40
C ALA A 60 5.82 -5.35 -12.33
N TYR A 61 4.86 -6.19 -12.00
CA TYR A 61 3.57 -6.29 -12.68
C TYR A 61 2.44 -6.24 -11.66
N LEU A 62 1.33 -5.62 -12.05
CA LEU A 62 0.07 -5.61 -11.33
C LEU A 62 -1.03 -5.39 -12.37
N GLU A 63 -2.11 -6.15 -12.26
CA GLU A 63 -3.33 -5.92 -13.01
C GLU A 63 -4.30 -5.04 -12.21
N GLY A 64 -4.92 -4.06 -12.85
CA GLY A 64 -5.79 -3.09 -12.19
C GLY A 64 -5.00 -2.05 -11.39
N GLY A 65 -5.46 -1.73 -10.18
CA GLY A 65 -4.83 -0.76 -9.29
C GLY A 65 -5.29 0.68 -9.47
N GLU A 66 -6.23 0.93 -10.39
CA GLU A 66 -6.87 2.23 -10.50
C GLU A 66 -7.69 2.56 -9.25
N MET A 67 -7.74 3.84 -8.92
CA MET A 67 -8.50 4.33 -7.77
C MET A 67 -10.00 4.27 -8.10
N ILE A 68 -10.79 3.66 -7.21
CA ILE A 68 -12.24 3.50 -7.39
C ILE A 68 -13.04 4.55 -6.61
N HIS A 69 -12.47 5.12 -5.54
CA HIS A 69 -13.10 6.15 -4.70
C HIS A 69 -12.05 7.09 -4.12
N GLU A 70 -12.42 8.37 -3.95
CA GLU A 70 -11.64 9.35 -3.18
C GLU A 70 -12.19 9.43 -1.76
N ASN A 71 -11.31 9.34 -0.76
CA ASN A 71 -11.71 9.45 0.65
C ASN A 71 -10.61 10.06 1.55
N ALA A 72 -9.69 10.81 0.95
CA ALA A 72 -8.60 11.45 1.67
C ALA A 72 -9.10 12.71 2.40
N LYS A 73 -8.71 12.84 3.67
CA LYS A 73 -8.92 14.07 4.42
C LYS A 73 -7.95 15.18 3.96
N PRO A 74 -8.28 16.46 4.21
CA PRO A 74 -7.39 17.58 3.91
C PRO A 74 -6.01 17.47 4.57
N ALA A 75 -5.05 18.24 4.06
CA ALA A 75 -3.74 18.37 4.69
C ALA A 75 -3.88 18.86 6.14
N GLY A 76 -3.01 18.36 7.02
CA GLY A 76 -3.07 18.59 8.47
C GLY A 76 -3.92 17.58 9.24
N GLU A 77 -4.72 16.75 8.58
CA GLU A 77 -5.53 15.71 9.22
C GLU A 77 -4.93 14.31 9.12
N TRP A 78 -5.25 13.48 10.11
CA TRP A 78 -4.85 12.06 10.14
C TRP A 78 -5.81 11.21 9.31
N ASN A 79 -5.25 10.48 8.36
CA ASN A 79 -5.90 9.43 7.61
C ASN A 79 -5.49 8.05 8.16
N THR A 80 -6.44 7.13 8.24
CA THR A 80 -6.15 5.71 8.47
C THR A 80 -6.05 5.01 7.11
N TYR A 81 -4.93 4.36 6.83
CA TYR A 81 -4.68 3.65 5.59
C TYR A 81 -4.32 2.19 5.85
N GLU A 82 -4.96 1.30 5.12
CA GLU A 82 -4.76 -0.13 5.23
C GLU A 82 -4.47 -0.74 3.86
N VAL A 83 -3.47 -1.62 3.81
CA VAL A 83 -3.14 -2.43 2.64
C VAL A 83 -3.40 -3.88 3.00
N TYR A 84 -4.32 -4.49 2.28
CA TYR A 84 -4.63 -5.91 2.35
C TYR A 84 -3.92 -6.61 1.20
N SER A 85 -3.26 -7.71 1.51
CA SER A 85 -2.55 -8.54 0.55
C SER A 85 -2.91 -9.99 0.77
N GLU A 86 -3.42 -10.67 -0.27
CA GLU A 86 -3.75 -12.09 -0.24
C GLU A 86 -3.47 -12.74 -1.59
N GLU A 87 -2.49 -13.64 -1.64
CA GLU A 87 -2.11 -14.41 -2.83
C GLU A 87 -1.83 -13.56 -4.08
N GLY A 88 -1.18 -12.40 -3.91
CA GLY A 88 -0.88 -11.47 -5.01
C GLY A 88 -2.06 -10.58 -5.43
N ARG A 89 -3.18 -10.64 -4.70
CA ARG A 89 -4.25 -9.63 -4.75
C ARG A 89 -3.99 -8.57 -3.69
N VAL A 90 -4.23 -7.32 -4.04
CA VAL A 90 -3.95 -6.16 -3.19
C VAL A 90 -5.20 -5.29 -3.14
N ALA A 91 -5.59 -4.85 -1.95
CA ALA A 91 -6.65 -3.86 -1.78
C ALA A 91 -6.19 -2.76 -0.82
N THR A 92 -6.55 -1.52 -1.13
CA THR A 92 -6.26 -0.35 -0.30
C THR A 92 -7.55 0.20 0.27
N VAL A 93 -7.55 0.45 1.58
CA VAL A 93 -8.69 1.00 2.33
C VAL A 93 -8.24 2.28 3.01
N LEU A 94 -9.00 3.35 2.83
CA LEU A 94 -8.73 4.67 3.39
C LEU A 94 -9.92 5.13 4.22
N ASN A 95 -9.66 5.43 5.49
CA ASN A 95 -10.69 5.83 6.46
C ASN A 95 -11.92 4.90 6.46
N GLY A 96 -11.70 3.58 6.30
CA GLY A 96 -12.74 2.56 6.27
C GLY A 96 -13.44 2.35 4.92
N VAL A 97 -13.04 3.08 3.87
CA VAL A 97 -13.60 2.94 2.51
C VAL A 97 -12.59 2.23 1.61
N LEU A 98 -13.04 1.23 0.87
CA LEU A 98 -12.24 0.58 -0.17
C LEU A 98 -12.01 1.55 -1.33
N ILE A 99 -10.74 1.79 -1.69
CA ILE A 99 -10.39 2.83 -2.67
C ILE A 99 -9.50 2.35 -3.82
N GLY A 100 -8.92 1.16 -3.74
CA GLY A 100 -8.14 0.57 -4.82
C GLY A 100 -8.08 -0.95 -4.73
N ILE A 101 -8.06 -1.62 -5.88
CA ILE A 101 -7.94 -3.06 -6.00
C ILE A 101 -6.98 -3.39 -7.14
N GLY A 102 -6.01 -4.26 -6.86
CA GLY A 102 -5.11 -4.84 -7.85
C GLY A 102 -5.01 -6.35 -7.69
N ALA A 103 -4.61 -7.03 -8.76
CA ALA A 103 -4.47 -8.47 -8.80
C ALA A 103 -3.20 -8.90 -9.54
N ASN A 104 -2.89 -10.19 -9.44
CA ASN A 104 -1.80 -10.83 -10.19
C ASN A 104 -0.45 -10.15 -9.99
N ALA A 105 -0.17 -9.65 -8.78
CA ALA A 105 1.09 -8.98 -8.49
C ALA A 105 2.30 -9.89 -8.73
N ASP A 106 3.30 -9.38 -9.44
CA ASP A 106 4.64 -9.96 -9.51
C ASP A 106 5.67 -8.85 -9.24
N PRO A 107 6.40 -8.88 -8.11
CA PRO A 107 6.45 -9.95 -7.12
C PRO A 107 5.22 -9.97 -6.19
N ARG A 108 4.98 -11.11 -5.51
CA ARG A 108 3.88 -11.30 -4.54
C ARG A 108 4.32 -11.51 -3.08
N ILE A 109 5.62 -11.41 -2.83
CA ILE A 109 6.23 -11.52 -1.50
C ILE A 109 7.41 -10.56 -1.43
N GLY A 110 7.60 -9.85 -0.32
CA GLY A 110 8.78 -9.00 -0.12
C GLY A 110 8.62 -8.06 1.07
N TYR A 111 9.54 -7.11 1.21
CA TYR A 111 9.49 -6.12 2.29
C TYR A 111 8.32 -5.14 2.09
N ILE A 112 7.85 -4.58 3.21
CA ILE A 112 6.93 -3.44 3.22
C ILE A 112 7.74 -2.20 3.63
N CYS A 113 7.62 -1.11 2.88
CA CYS A 113 8.38 0.11 3.08
C CYS A 113 7.46 1.33 3.20
N LEU A 114 7.90 2.32 3.98
CA LEU A 114 7.34 3.67 3.96
C LEU A 114 8.31 4.60 3.25
N GLN A 115 7.85 5.21 2.16
CA GLN A 115 8.66 6.08 1.32
C GLN A 115 8.80 7.49 1.89
N SER A 116 9.92 8.12 1.59
CA SER A 116 10.14 9.55 1.75
C SER A 116 10.47 10.16 0.39
N GLU A 117 9.67 11.14 -0.02
CA GLU A 117 9.70 11.77 -1.35
C GLU A 117 9.67 13.31 -1.23
N GLY A 118 10.64 13.87 -0.50
CA GLY A 118 10.89 15.31 -0.44
C GLY A 118 9.93 16.14 0.43
N ALA A 119 8.69 15.70 0.62
CA ALA A 119 7.73 16.33 1.52
C ALA A 119 7.73 15.68 2.91
N LYS A 120 7.35 16.45 3.93
CA LYS A 120 7.18 15.93 5.30
C LYS A 120 5.91 15.07 5.36
N ALA A 121 6.07 13.81 5.73
CA ALA A 121 5.00 12.89 6.08
C ALA A 121 5.20 12.42 7.52
N GLU A 122 4.11 12.28 8.26
CA GLU A 122 4.11 11.80 9.64
C GLU A 122 3.31 10.51 9.72
N PHE A 123 3.90 9.49 10.32
CA PHE A 123 3.30 8.16 10.44
C PHE A 123 3.17 7.77 11.90
N ARG A 124 2.08 7.09 12.26
CA ARG A 124 1.91 6.49 13.59
C ARG A 124 1.05 5.23 13.52
N ASN A 125 0.97 4.53 14.66
CA ASN A 125 0.15 3.33 14.82
C ASN A 125 0.42 2.24 13.77
N ILE A 126 1.67 2.15 13.29
CA ILE A 126 2.08 1.20 12.24
C ILE A 126 1.99 -0.22 12.77
N LYS A 127 1.21 -1.07 12.10
CA LYS A 127 1.01 -2.47 12.46
C LYS A 127 1.03 -3.32 11.20
N VAL A 128 1.60 -4.52 11.32
CA VAL A 128 1.51 -5.55 10.29
C VAL A 128 1.03 -6.83 10.92
N ARG A 129 0.01 -7.44 10.33
CA ARG A 129 -0.54 -8.72 10.77
C ARG A 129 -0.51 -9.69 9.61
N ARG A 130 0.25 -10.79 9.74
CA ARG A 130 0.20 -11.92 8.82
C ARG A 130 -1.11 -12.67 9.01
N HIS A 131 -1.56 -13.32 7.95
CA HIS A 131 -2.66 -14.29 8.05
C HIS A 131 -2.46 -15.44 7.06
N ALA A 132 -3.11 -16.57 7.36
CA ALA A 132 -3.26 -17.63 6.38
C ALA A 132 -4.23 -17.18 5.26
N PRO A 133 -4.11 -17.72 4.04
CA PRO A 133 -5.10 -17.50 3.00
C PRO A 133 -6.50 -17.87 3.51
N SER A 134 -7.40 -16.92 3.37
CA SER A 134 -8.79 -16.98 3.82
C SER A 134 -9.77 -16.76 2.67
N HIS A 135 -9.27 -16.28 1.52
CA HIS A 135 -10.02 -15.89 0.33
C HIS A 135 -11.12 -14.86 0.62
N ILE A 136 -10.96 -14.07 1.70
CA ILE A 136 -11.96 -13.09 2.16
C ILE A 136 -11.98 -11.87 1.23
N LEU A 137 -10.86 -11.56 0.55
CA LEU A 137 -10.80 -10.46 -0.41
C LEU A 137 -11.63 -10.71 -1.70
N TRP A 138 -12.33 -11.85 -1.80
CA TRP A 138 -13.26 -12.12 -2.89
C TRP A 138 -14.55 -12.83 -2.41
N PRO A 139 -15.75 -12.39 -2.82
CA PRO A 139 -16.96 -13.20 -2.65
C PRO A 139 -16.86 -14.46 -3.51
N LYS A 140 -16.86 -15.67 -2.91
CA LYS A 140 -16.80 -16.96 -3.64
C LYS A 140 -17.65 -16.93 -4.92
N GLY A 141 -17.03 -17.03 -6.11
CA GLY A 141 -17.79 -17.28 -7.35
C GLY A 141 -17.42 -16.54 -8.64
N GLN A 142 -16.25 -15.88 -8.78
CA GLN A 142 -15.76 -15.52 -10.12
C GLN A 142 -14.55 -16.38 -10.47
N ARG A 143 -14.81 -17.39 -11.30
CA ARG A 143 -13.84 -18.07 -12.16
C ARG A 143 -14.14 -17.65 -13.60
#